data_AF-P46652-F1
#
_entry.id   AF-P46652-F1
#
_cell.length_a   1.000
_cell.length_b   1.000
_cell.length_c   1.000
_cell.angle_alpha   90.00
_cell.angle_beta   90.00
_cell.angle_gamma   90.00
#
_symmetry.space_group_name_H-M   'P 1'
#
loop_
_entity.id
_entity.type
_entity.pdbx_description
1 polymer ?
#
loop_
_entity_poly.entity_id
_entity_poly.type
_entity_poly.pdbx_seq_one_letter_code
_entity_poly.pdbx_strand_id
1 'polypeptide(L)'
;MGLTSQLLPPLFFLLACAGNFAHGHNCHIALREIIETLNSLTEQKTLCTKLTITDILAASKNTTEKETFCRAATVLRQFYSHHEKDTRCLGASAQQFHRHKQLIRFLKRLDRNLWGLAGLNSCPVKEASQSTLEDFLERLKTIMREKYSKCSS
;
A
#
# COMPACT_ATOMS: atom_id res chain seq x y z
N MET A 1 32.74 -2.00 45.16
CA MET A 1 33.19 -2.32 43.78
C MET A 1 32.02 -2.07 42.85
N GLY A 2 31.95 -0.87 42.25
CA GLY A 2 30.77 -0.35 41.54
C GLY A 2 31.05 -0.11 40.05
N LEU A 3 31.08 -1.19 39.27
CA LEU A 3 31.43 -1.17 37.84
C LEU A 3 30.20 -1.22 36.89
N THR A 4 28.98 -1.03 37.40
CA THR A 4 27.75 -1.25 36.62
C THR A 4 27.19 -0.01 35.91
N SER A 5 27.52 1.22 36.33
CA SER A 5 26.90 2.43 35.75
C SER A 5 27.55 2.97 34.47
N GLN A 6 28.79 2.59 34.12
CA GLN A 6 29.47 3.17 32.96
C GLN A 6 29.16 2.47 31.62
N LEU A 7 28.69 1.22 31.65
CA LEU A 7 28.39 0.43 30.44
C LEU A 7 26.96 0.58 29.93
N LEU A 8 26.05 1.07 30.77
CA LEU A 8 24.63 1.24 30.39
C LEU A 8 24.46 2.26 29.24
N PRO A 9 25.06 3.47 29.25
CA PRO A 9 24.81 4.45 28.19
C PRO A 9 25.24 4.01 26.79
N PRO A 10 26.44 3.41 26.58
CA PRO A 10 26.82 2.88 25.27
C PRO A 10 25.91 1.75 24.79
N LEU A 11 25.48 0.84 25.67
CA LEU A 11 24.58 -0.26 25.32
C LEU A 11 23.20 0.25 24.89
N PHE A 12 22.61 1.20 25.63
CA PHE A 12 21.35 1.82 25.23
C PHE A 12 21.45 2.56 23.90
N PHE A 13 22.57 3.25 23.64
CA PHE A 13 22.80 3.93 22.36
C PHE A 13 22.90 2.93 21.20
N LEU A 14 23.64 1.84 21.36
CA LEU A 14 23.75 0.79 20.34
C LEU A 14 22.40 0.10 20.07
N LEU A 15 21.61 -0.18 21.11
CA LEU A 15 20.26 -0.74 20.99
C LEU A 15 19.33 0.21 20.25
N ALA A 16 19.35 1.51 20.59
CA ALA A 16 18.55 2.52 19.90
C ALA A 16 18.95 2.66 18.42
N CYS A 17 20.26 2.69 18.13
CA CYS A 17 20.77 2.75 16.76
C CYS A 17 20.41 1.50 15.95
N ALA A 18 20.55 0.30 16.52
CA ALA A 18 20.17 -0.95 15.86
C ALA A 18 18.66 -1.01 15.60
N GLY A 19 17.85 -0.55 16.56
CA GLY A 19 16.39 -0.46 16.42
C GLY A 19 15.96 0.49 15.29
N ASN A 20 16.53 1.69 15.24
CA ASN A 20 16.26 2.67 14.18
C ASN A 20 16.72 2.17 12.81
N PHE A 21 17.90 1.54 12.73
CA PHE A 21 18.43 0.96 11.49
C PHE A 21 17.54 -0.18 10.97
N ALA A 22 17.14 -1.11 11.85
CA ALA A 22 16.24 -2.20 11.48
C ALA A 22 14.85 -1.69 11.04
N HIS A 23 14.31 -0.69 11.74
CA HIS A 23 13.03 -0.09 11.37
C HIS A 23 13.11 0.65 10.02
N GLY A 24 14.16 1.44 9.81
CA GLY A 24 14.40 2.13 8.54
C GLY A 24 14.59 1.15 7.37
N HIS A 25 15.39 0.10 7.55
CA HIS A 25 15.60 -0.91 6.50
C HIS A 25 14.30 -1.63 6.12
N ASN A 26 13.47 -1.98 7.10
CA ASN A 26 12.16 -2.59 6.85
C ASN A 26 11.17 -1.60 6.19
N CYS A 27 11.22 -0.31 6.54
CA CYS A 27 10.50 0.79 5.89
C CYS A 27 10.83 0.82 4.38
N HIS A 28 12.13 0.82 4.06
CA HIS A 28 12.62 0.88 2.68
C HIS A 28 12.18 -0.31 1.84
N ILE A 29 12.29 -1.54 2.36
CA ILE A 29 11.92 -2.75 1.60
C ILE A 29 10.41 -2.77 1.31
N ALA A 30 9.58 -2.61 2.35
CA ALA A 30 8.14 -2.74 2.20
C ALA A 30 7.55 -1.64 1.28
N LEU A 31 8.00 -0.40 1.45
CA LEU A 31 7.54 0.70 0.60
C LEU A 31 8.05 0.57 -0.84
N ARG A 32 9.29 0.09 -1.04
CA ARG A 32 9.83 -0.16 -2.39
C ARG A 32 8.95 -1.15 -3.15
N GLU A 33 8.60 -2.28 -2.55
CA GLU A 33 7.75 -3.27 -3.21
C GLU A 33 6.36 -2.73 -3.58
N ILE A 34 5.78 -1.89 -2.70
CA ILE A 34 4.51 -1.23 -2.96
C ILE A 34 4.64 -0.26 -4.13
N ILE A 35 5.68 0.57 -4.15
CA ILE A 35 5.92 1.54 -5.23
C ILE A 35 6.16 0.83 -6.56
N GLU A 36 6.94 -0.26 -6.58
CA GLU A 36 7.16 -1.07 -7.80
C GLU A 36 5.84 -1.66 -8.32
N THR A 37 5.02 -2.21 -7.43
CA THR A 37 3.69 -2.74 -7.79
C THR A 37 2.78 -1.63 -8.33
N LEU A 38 2.81 -0.45 -7.70
CA LEU A 38 2.05 0.72 -8.14
C LEU A 38 2.51 1.23 -9.50
N ASN A 39 3.81 1.27 -9.77
CA ASN A 39 4.33 1.64 -11.09
C ASN A 39 3.74 0.72 -12.18
N SER A 40 3.84 -0.61 -11.99
CA SER A 40 3.29 -1.60 -12.93
C SER A 40 1.77 -1.49 -13.12
N LEU A 41 1.03 -1.12 -12.07
CA LEU A 41 -0.42 -0.90 -12.14
C LEU A 41 -0.77 0.37 -12.92
N THR A 42 -0.09 1.48 -12.63
CA THR A 42 -0.35 2.77 -13.28
C THR A 42 0.02 2.80 -14.77
N GLU A 43 0.97 1.96 -15.19
CA GLU A 43 1.31 1.76 -16.61
C GLU A 43 0.22 0.97 -17.36
N GLN A 44 -0.54 0.12 -16.66
CA GLN A 44 -1.57 -0.75 -17.25
C GLN A 44 -2.92 -0.05 -17.32
N LYS A 45 -3.09 0.83 -18.32
CA LYS A 45 -4.41 1.40 -18.64
C LYS A 45 -5.29 0.35 -19.29
N THR A 46 -6.33 -0.08 -18.57
CA THR A 46 -7.32 -1.06 -19.04
C THR A 46 -8.74 -0.48 -18.91
N LEU A 47 -9.74 -1.15 -19.48
CA LEU A 47 -11.14 -0.74 -19.30
C LEU A 47 -11.53 -0.75 -17.81
N CYS A 48 -10.98 -1.70 -17.04
CA CYS A 48 -11.28 -1.84 -15.61
C CYS A 48 -10.71 -0.71 -14.76
N THR A 49 -9.58 -0.10 -15.14
CA THR A 49 -8.99 0.98 -14.33
C THR A 49 -9.85 2.24 -14.35
N LYS A 50 -10.82 2.34 -15.27
CA LYS A 50 -11.83 3.39 -15.30
C LYS A 50 -13.05 3.12 -14.42
N LEU A 51 -13.19 1.91 -13.88
CA LEU A 51 -14.25 1.59 -12.93
C LEU A 51 -14.01 2.31 -11.59
N THR A 52 -15.09 2.59 -10.89
CA THR A 52 -15.06 3.35 -9.64
C THR A 52 -14.68 2.48 -8.45
N ILE A 53 -13.98 3.09 -7.51
CA ILE A 53 -13.61 2.55 -6.21
C ILE A 53 -13.85 3.63 -5.15
N THR A 54 -14.22 3.21 -3.94
CA THR A 54 -14.40 4.13 -2.81
C THR A 54 -13.12 4.91 -2.51
N ASP A 55 -13.21 6.24 -2.55
CA ASP A 55 -12.09 7.14 -2.39
C ASP A 55 -11.81 7.43 -0.92
N ILE A 56 -11.13 6.51 -0.25
CA ILE A 56 -10.71 6.65 1.15
C ILE A 56 -9.60 7.69 1.33
N LEU A 57 -8.95 8.12 0.24
CA LEU A 57 -7.81 9.05 0.29
C LEU A 57 -8.28 10.51 0.40
N ALA A 58 -9.48 10.83 -0.12
CA ALA A 58 -10.08 12.15 0.01
C ALA A 58 -10.38 12.55 1.47
N ALA A 59 -10.74 11.58 2.32
CA ALA A 59 -11.14 11.81 3.71
C ALA A 59 -9.99 11.64 4.74
N SER A 60 -8.76 11.38 4.28
CA SER A 60 -7.67 10.86 5.11
C SER A 60 -7.11 11.81 6.19
N LYS A 61 -7.56 13.06 6.28
CA LYS A 61 -6.97 14.07 7.17
C LYS A 61 -7.00 13.72 8.67
N ASN A 62 -7.92 12.86 9.11
CA ASN A 62 -8.09 12.49 10.52
C ASN A 62 -7.77 11.02 10.84
N THR A 63 -7.35 10.22 9.85
CA THR A 63 -7.10 8.79 10.03
C THR A 63 -5.62 8.52 10.26
N THR A 64 -5.31 7.54 11.09
CA THR A 64 -3.92 7.12 11.27
C THR A 64 -3.35 6.53 9.97
N GLU A 65 -2.02 6.51 9.82
CA GLU A 65 -1.37 5.90 8.67
C GLU A 65 -1.74 4.42 8.52
N LYS A 66 -1.69 3.67 9.63
CA LYS A 66 -2.06 2.26 9.65
C LYS A 66 -3.50 2.04 9.20
N GLU A 67 -4.41 2.88 9.68
CA GLU A 67 -5.82 2.86 9.27
C GLU A 67 -6.00 3.21 7.79
N THR A 68 -5.24 4.18 7.28
CA THR A 68 -5.25 4.55 5.86
C THR A 68 -4.81 3.39 4.97
N PHE A 69 -3.69 2.73 5.30
CA PHE A 69 -3.22 1.55 4.57
C PHE A 69 -4.21 0.39 4.63
N CYS A 70 -4.81 0.17 5.79
CA CYS A 70 -5.80 -0.86 5.97
C CYS A 70 -7.06 -0.60 5.12
N ARG A 71 -7.58 0.62 5.12
CA ARG A 71 -8.73 1.02 4.30
C ARG A 71 -8.41 0.94 2.81
N ALA A 72 -7.21 1.35 2.40
CA ALA A 72 -6.74 1.18 1.03
C ALA A 72 -6.72 -0.30 0.62
N ALA A 73 -6.19 -1.19 1.47
CA ALA A 73 -6.20 -2.63 1.24
C ALA A 73 -7.64 -3.17 1.14
N THR A 74 -8.54 -2.74 2.01
CA THR A 74 -9.97 -3.13 2.00
C THR A 74 -10.66 -2.76 0.69
N VAL A 75 -10.52 -1.52 0.21
CA VAL A 75 -11.19 -1.11 -1.04
C VAL A 75 -10.59 -1.82 -2.26
N LEU A 76 -9.27 -2.06 -2.28
CA LEU A 76 -8.63 -2.86 -3.34
C LEU A 76 -9.14 -4.30 -3.34
N ARG A 77 -9.31 -4.89 -2.14
CA ARG A 77 -9.88 -6.23 -1.95
C ARG A 77 -11.29 -6.33 -2.49
N GLN A 78 -12.14 -5.36 -2.17
CA GLN A 78 -13.49 -5.27 -2.72
C GLN A 78 -13.45 -5.18 -4.25
N PHE A 79 -12.60 -4.31 -4.80
CA PHE A 79 -12.48 -4.10 -6.23
C PHE A 79 -12.09 -5.38 -6.98
N TYR A 80 -10.96 -6.01 -6.61
CA TYR A 80 -10.51 -7.20 -7.35
C TYR A 80 -11.46 -8.39 -7.12
N SER A 81 -12.10 -8.50 -5.96
CA SER A 81 -13.04 -9.59 -5.70
C SER A 81 -14.28 -9.48 -6.57
N HIS A 82 -14.76 -8.25 -6.80
CA HIS A 82 -15.93 -8.00 -7.65
C HIS A 82 -15.60 -8.09 -9.15
N HIS A 83 -14.41 -7.61 -9.56
CA HIS A 83 -14.07 -7.48 -10.98
C HIS A 83 -13.14 -8.56 -11.53
N GLU A 84 -12.66 -9.52 -10.73
CA GLU A 84 -11.77 -10.59 -11.20
C GLU A 84 -12.38 -11.40 -12.35
N LYS A 85 -13.69 -11.67 -12.29
CA LYS A 85 -14.43 -12.43 -13.30
C LYS A 85 -15.42 -11.59 -14.10
N ASP A 86 -15.35 -10.26 -14.00
CA ASP A 86 -16.26 -9.37 -14.72
C ASP A 86 -15.98 -9.43 -16.23
N THR A 87 -16.96 -9.86 -17.02
CA THR A 87 -16.81 -10.05 -18.46
C THR A 87 -16.50 -8.75 -19.21
N ARG A 88 -16.95 -7.61 -18.68
CA ARG A 88 -16.64 -6.27 -19.24
C ARG A 88 -15.15 -5.93 -19.12
N CYS A 89 -14.49 -6.56 -18.16
CA CYS A 89 -13.09 -6.35 -17.84
C CYS A 89 -12.14 -7.27 -18.61
N LEU A 90 -12.57 -8.50 -18.92
CA LEU A 90 -11.77 -9.51 -19.62
C LEU A 90 -11.41 -9.10 -21.05
N GLY A 91 -12.25 -8.29 -21.70
CA GLY A 91 -12.08 -7.90 -23.10
C GLY A 91 -12.34 -9.05 -24.07
N ALA A 92 -12.17 -8.78 -25.37
CA ALA A 92 -12.44 -9.72 -26.46
C ALA A 92 -11.17 -10.43 -26.97
N SER A 93 -9.97 -9.88 -26.69
CA SER A 93 -8.71 -10.45 -27.15
C SER A 93 -7.92 -11.15 -26.04
N ALA A 94 -7.09 -12.12 -26.43
CA ALA A 94 -6.16 -12.79 -25.51
C ALA A 94 -5.23 -11.79 -24.79
N GLN A 95 -4.86 -10.69 -25.45
CA GLN A 95 -4.05 -9.63 -24.88
C GLN A 95 -4.79 -8.86 -23.78
N GLN A 96 -6.07 -8.52 -23.99
CA GLN A 96 -6.89 -7.87 -22.97
C GLN A 96 -7.10 -8.78 -21.76
N PHE A 97 -7.39 -10.06 -22.01
CA PHE A 97 -7.53 -11.06 -20.95
C PHE A 97 -6.25 -11.19 -20.12
N HIS A 98 -5.08 -11.24 -20.78
CA HIS A 98 -3.79 -11.29 -20.09
C HIS A 98 -3.54 -10.02 -19.26
N ARG A 99 -3.82 -8.83 -19.80
CA ARG A 99 -3.68 -7.56 -19.07
C ARG A 99 -4.59 -7.51 -17.85
N HIS A 100 -5.85 -7.93 -17.96
CA HIS A 100 -6.76 -8.02 -16.81
C HIS A 100 -6.24 -8.99 -15.75
N LYS A 101 -5.75 -10.16 -16.17
CA LYS A 101 -5.15 -11.14 -15.25
C LYS A 101 -3.93 -10.55 -14.51
N GLN A 102 -3.09 -9.76 -15.18
CA GLN A 102 -1.97 -9.06 -14.55
C GLN A 102 -2.45 -7.97 -13.59
N LEU A 103 -3.43 -7.16 -13.99
CA LEU A 103 -4.07 -6.15 -13.14
C LEU A 103 -4.53 -6.78 -11.82
N ILE A 104 -5.34 -7.84 -11.88
CA ILE A 104 -5.84 -8.53 -10.68
C ILE A 104 -4.70 -9.09 -9.82
N ARG A 105 -3.67 -9.68 -10.44
CA ARG A 105 -2.49 -10.19 -9.74
C ARG A 105 -1.75 -9.07 -8.99
N PHE A 106 -1.54 -7.93 -9.63
CA PHE A 106 -0.86 -6.79 -9.01
C PHE A 106 -1.72 -6.14 -7.91
N LEU A 107 -3.04 -6.03 -8.10
CA LEU A 107 -3.94 -5.54 -7.05
C LEU A 107 -3.93 -6.46 -5.81
N LYS A 108 -3.91 -7.78 -5.99
CA LYS A 108 -3.77 -8.75 -4.89
C LYS A 108 -2.42 -8.62 -4.16
N ARG A 109 -1.33 -8.39 -4.91
CA ARG A 109 -0.01 -8.12 -4.32
C ARG A 109 -0.01 -6.83 -3.51
N LEU A 110 -0.60 -5.77 -4.05
CA LEU A 110 -0.70 -4.47 -3.41
C LEU A 110 -1.53 -4.54 -2.12
N ASP A 111 -2.70 -5.19 -2.14
CA ASP A 111 -3.53 -5.46 -0.95
C ASP A 111 -2.70 -6.14 0.14
N ARG A 112 -2.02 -7.26 -0.18
CA ARG A 112 -1.20 -7.98 0.79
C ARG A 112 -0.12 -7.10 1.43
N ASN A 113 0.58 -6.31 0.63
CA ASN A 113 1.67 -5.46 1.12
C ASN A 113 1.12 -4.31 2.01
N LEU A 114 0.02 -3.67 1.62
CA LEU A 114 -0.65 -2.65 2.42
C LEU A 114 -1.22 -3.21 3.73
N TRP A 115 -1.83 -4.39 3.66
CA TRP A 115 -2.35 -5.08 4.84
C TRP A 115 -1.23 -5.42 5.84
N GLY A 116 -0.08 -5.86 5.33
CA GLY A 116 1.12 -6.09 6.13
C GLY A 116 1.63 -4.82 6.85
N LEU A 117 1.59 -3.67 6.18
CA LEU A 117 1.97 -2.38 6.79
C LEU A 117 0.95 -1.86 7.79
N ALA A 118 -0.34 -2.13 7.57
CA ALA A 118 -1.39 -1.70 8.47
C ALA A 118 -1.26 -2.35 9.85
N GLY A 119 -1.01 -3.67 9.90
CA GLY A 119 -1.00 -4.42 11.16
C GLY A 119 -2.34 -4.36 11.91
N LEU A 120 -3.44 -4.14 11.19
CA LEU A 120 -4.81 -4.08 11.70
C LEU A 120 -5.62 -5.23 11.11
N ASN A 121 -6.58 -5.75 11.87
CA ASN A 121 -7.43 -6.88 11.44
C ASN A 121 -8.75 -6.45 10.79
N SER A 122 -9.21 -5.23 11.06
CA SER A 122 -10.48 -4.72 10.56
C SER A 122 -10.43 -3.21 10.49
N CYS A 123 -10.85 -2.65 9.35
CA CYS A 123 -10.90 -1.22 9.12
C CYS A 123 -12.15 -0.91 8.27
N PRO A 124 -13.26 -0.53 8.92
CA PRO A 124 -14.49 -0.23 8.22
C PRO A 124 -14.32 0.96 7.28
N VAL A 125 -14.91 0.86 6.09
CA VAL A 125 -14.96 1.92 5.09
C VAL A 125 -16.39 2.47 5.08
N LYS A 126 -16.54 3.77 5.30
CA LYS A 126 -17.85 4.45 5.40
C LYS A 126 -18.01 5.58 4.38
N GLU A 127 -16.97 5.86 3.60
CA GLU A 127 -16.91 6.94 2.64
C GLU A 127 -17.87 6.69 1.49
N ALA A 128 -18.62 7.74 1.13
CA ALA A 128 -19.48 7.73 -0.04
C ALA A 128 -18.73 8.19 -1.30
N SER A 129 -17.63 8.96 -1.15
CA SER A 129 -16.84 9.45 -2.28
C SER A 129 -16.29 8.31 -3.11
N GLN A 130 -16.35 8.46 -4.42
CA GLN A 130 -15.82 7.51 -5.39
C GLN A 130 -14.74 8.20 -6.23
N SER A 131 -13.78 7.43 -6.71
CA SER A 131 -12.81 7.85 -7.73
C SER A 131 -12.59 6.70 -8.70
N THR A 132 -11.96 6.95 -9.85
CA THR A 132 -11.54 5.83 -10.69
C THR A 132 -10.42 5.05 -10.01
N LEU A 133 -10.31 3.76 -10.30
CA LEU A 133 -9.18 2.96 -9.82
C LEU A 133 -7.84 3.57 -10.27
N GLU A 134 -7.76 4.08 -11.50
CA GLU A 134 -6.57 4.78 -12.00
C GLU A 134 -6.16 5.96 -11.12
N ASP A 135 -7.09 6.87 -10.84
CA ASP A 135 -6.78 8.06 -10.02
C ASP A 135 -6.47 7.67 -8.57
N PHE A 136 -7.16 6.67 -8.03
CA PHE A 136 -6.88 6.13 -6.70
C PHE A 136 -5.44 5.61 -6.60
N LEU A 137 -5.00 4.83 -7.58
CA LEU A 137 -3.65 4.26 -7.61
C LEU A 137 -2.57 5.32 -7.79
N GLU A 138 -2.80 6.36 -8.61
CA GLU A 138 -1.86 7.47 -8.76
C GLU A 138 -1.72 8.29 -7.47
N ARG A 139 -2.83 8.57 -6.77
CA ARG A 139 -2.78 9.23 -5.45
C ARG A 139 -2.05 8.36 -4.42
N LEU A 140 -2.34 7.06 -4.38
CA LEU A 140 -1.67 6.12 -3.47
C LEU A 140 -0.16 6.06 -3.76
N LYS A 141 0.24 6.02 -5.03
CA LYS A 141 1.64 6.06 -5.47
C LYS A 141 2.36 7.33 -5.01
N THR A 142 1.70 8.47 -5.08
CA THR A 142 2.24 9.75 -4.59
C THR A 142 2.50 9.69 -3.08
N ILE A 143 1.51 9.25 -2.30
CA ILE A 143 1.64 9.07 -0.84
C ILE A 143 2.79 8.11 -0.48
N MET A 144 2.90 6.99 -1.20
CA MET A 144 3.95 6.00 -0.93
C MET A 144 5.34 6.54 -1.24
N ARG A 145 5.50 7.33 -2.31
CA ARG A 145 6.77 7.99 -2.64
C ARG A 145 7.18 9.03 -1.60
N GLU A 146 6.23 9.84 -1.11
CA GLU A 146 6.47 10.79 -0.03
C GLU A 146 6.87 10.10 1.28
N LYS A 147 6.33 8.92 1.56
CA LYS A 147 6.74 8.10 2.71
C LYS A 147 8.12 7.50 2.52
N TYR A 148 8.39 6.98 1.32
CA TYR A 148 9.69 6.40 0.99
C TYR A 148 10.83 7.43 1.10
N SER A 149 10.61 8.68 0.67
CA SER A 149 11.62 9.73 0.84
C SER A 149 11.89 10.03 2.33
N LYS A 150 10.89 9.94 3.20
CA LYS A 150 11.02 10.10 4.66
C LYS A 150 11.65 8.91 5.39
N CYS A 151 11.70 7.70 4.80
CA CYS A 151 12.50 6.62 5.39
C CYS A 151 14.02 6.91 5.31
N SER A 152 14.43 7.92 4.52
CA SER A 152 15.84 8.27 4.26
C SER A 152 16.35 9.42 5.14
N SER A 153 15.47 10.03 5.93
CA SER A 153 15.75 11.16 6.85
C SER A 153 15.75 10.69 8.30
#